data_AF-A0A5A7RWU2-F1
#
_entry.id   AF-A0A5A7RWU2-F1
#
_cell.length_a   1.000
_cell.length_b   1.000
_cell.length_c   1.000
_cell.angle_alpha   90.00
_cell.angle_beta   90.00
_cell.angle_gamma   90.00
#
_symmetry.space_group_name_H-M   'P 1'
#
loop_
_entity.id
_entity.type
_entity.pdbx_description
1 polymer ?
#
loop_
_entity_poly.entity_id
_entity_poly.type
_entity_poly.pdbx_seq_one_letter_code
_entity_poly.pdbx_strand_id
1 'polypeptide(L)' 'MGIKRTSLTRASGKSDSLRTTVPKPIVNQFNLKEGDELEWNLVIKDNEFVIEVKPIKK' A
#
# COMPACT_ATOMS: atom_id res chain seq x y z
N MET A 1 -0.55 -15.61 -7.69
CA MET A 1 -1.55 -14.66 -7.16
C MET A 1 -1.94 -13.73 -8.31
N GLY A 2 -3.22 -13.57 -8.63
CA GLY A 2 -3.63 -12.69 -9.75
C GLY A 2 -3.47 -11.20 -9.40
N ILE A 3 -3.47 -10.33 -10.42
CA ILE A 3 -3.40 -8.88 -10.23
C ILE A 3 -4.60 -8.40 -9.41
N LYS A 4 -4.36 -7.63 -8.35
CA LYS A 4 -5.39 -6.96 -7.55
C LYS A 4 -5.27 -5.46 -7.73
N ARG A 5 -6.40 -4.79 -7.93
CA ARG A 5 -6.49 -3.33 -8.02
C ARG A 5 -7.42 -2.84 -6.92
N THR A 6 -7.05 -1.73 -6.31
CA THR A 6 -7.85 -1.03 -5.30
C THR A 6 -7.86 0.44 -5.66
N SER A 7 -8.95 1.13 -5.37
CA SER A 7 -9.07 2.56 -5.66
C SER A 7 -8.55 3.39 -4.49
N LEU A 8 -8.08 4.59 -4.78
CA LEU A 8 -7.69 5.58 -3.79
C LEU A 8 -8.91 6.37 -3.34
N THR A 9 -8.95 6.72 -2.06
CA THR A 9 -9.96 7.62 -1.46
C THR A 9 -9.26 8.64 -0.58
N ARG A 10 -9.85 9.81 -0.37
CA ARG A 10 -9.26 10.82 0.52
C ARG A 10 -9.08 10.27 1.94
N ALA A 11 -7.91 10.49 2.51
CA ALA A 11 -7.59 10.08 3.87
C ALA A 11 -8.37 10.91 4.91
N SER A 12 -8.58 12.20 4.64
CA SER A 12 -9.41 13.08 5.46
C SER A 12 -10.07 14.16 4.60
N GLY A 13 -11.01 14.91 5.17
CA GLY A 13 -11.62 16.06 4.47
C GLY A 13 -10.69 17.28 4.33
N LYS A 14 -9.53 17.28 5.00
CA LYS A 14 -8.63 18.45 5.10
C LYS A 14 -7.27 18.24 4.43
N SER A 15 -6.94 17.02 4.01
CA SER A 15 -5.66 16.72 3.36
C SER A 15 -5.86 16.06 2.01
N ASP A 16 -4.89 16.28 1.12
CA ASP A 16 -4.84 15.63 -0.19
C ASP A 16 -4.25 14.22 -0.13
N SER A 17 -3.82 13.78 1.06
CA SER A 17 -3.36 12.41 1.27
C SER A 17 -4.48 11.44 0.92
N LEU A 18 -4.11 10.34 0.25
CA LEU A 18 -5.03 9.30 -0.16
C LEU A 18 -4.75 8.02 0.63
N ARG A 19 -5.78 7.20 0.81
CA ARG A 19 -5.68 5.85 1.35
C ARG A 19 -6.27 4.85 0.35
N THR A 20 -5.76 3.63 0.39
CA THR A 20 -6.33 2.50 -0.35
C THR A 20 -6.48 1.30 0.58
N THR A 21 -7.37 0.39 0.21
CA THR A 21 -7.50 -0.90 0.89
C THR A 21 -6.28 -1.77 0.57
N VAL A 22 -5.67 -2.39 1.58
CA VAL A 22 -4.70 -3.47 1.36
C VAL A 22 -5.48 -4.76 1.06
N PRO A 23 -5.33 -5.37 -0.14
CA PRO A 23 -6.06 -6.61 -0.47
C PRO A 23 -5.83 -7.72 0.57
N LYS A 24 -6.90 -8.42 0.95
CA LYS A 24 -6.88 -9.54 1.92
C LYS A 24 -5.74 -10.56 1.69
N PRO A 25 -5.39 -10.95 0.44
CA PRO A 25 -4.26 -11.85 0.23
C PRO A 25 -2.92 -11.30 0.71
N ILE A 26 -2.67 -9.99 0.57
CA ILE A 26 -1.45 -9.33 1.04
C ILE A 26 -1.46 -9.25 2.58
N VAL A 27 -2.61 -8.88 3.17
CA VAL A 27 -2.80 -8.88 4.63
C VAL A 27 -2.45 -10.26 5.21
N ASN A 28 -3.00 -11.33 4.62
CA ASN A 28 -2.75 -12.70 5.06
C ASN A 28 -1.29 -13.13 4.84
N GLN A 29 -0.71 -12.82 3.68
CA GLN A 29 0.67 -13.19 3.34
C GLN A 29 1.68 -12.65 4.35
N PHE A 30 1.50 -11.41 4.80
CA PHE A 30 2.42 -10.75 5.72
C PHE A 30 1.94 -10.80 7.19
N ASN A 31 0.75 -11.35 7.45
CA ASN A 31 0.07 -11.33 8.73
C ASN A 31 -0.02 -9.91 9.31
N LEU A 32 -0.53 -8.97 8.49
CA LEU A 32 -0.68 -7.57 8.88
C LEU A 32 -1.88 -7.40 9.82
N LYS A 33 -1.73 -6.55 10.81
CA LYS A 33 -2.76 -6.14 11.77
C LYS A 33 -2.89 -4.62 11.80
N GLU A 34 -3.97 -4.15 12.42
CA GLU A 34 -4.12 -2.74 12.72
C GLU A 34 -2.93 -2.25 13.57
N GLY A 35 -2.40 -1.07 13.23
CA GLY A 35 -1.21 -0.49 13.86
C GLY A 35 0.12 -0.88 13.23
N ASP A 36 0.16 -1.91 12.37
CA ASP A 36 1.34 -2.15 11.51
C ASP A 36 1.47 -1.02 10.47
N GLU A 37 2.71 -0.77 10.06
CA GLU A 37 3.02 0.29 9.10
C GLU A 37 3.38 -0.29 7.73
N LEU A 38 3.24 0.53 6.69
CA LEU A 38 3.75 0.26 5.36
C LEU A 38 4.77 1.35 5.01
N GLU A 39 5.98 0.95 4.62
CA GLU A 39 6.97 1.85 4.06
C GLU A 39 6.83 1.88 2.54
N TRP A 40 6.87 3.09 1.98
CA TRP A 40 6.69 3.37 0.57
C TRP A 40 7.99 3.93 0.00
N ASN A 41 8.47 3.33 -1.08
CA ASN A 41 9.65 3.81 -1.80
C ASN A 41 9.31 4.02 -3.28
N LEU A 42 9.68 5.17 -3.83
CA LEU A 42 9.52 5.47 -5.25
C LEU A 42 10.81 5.07 -5.97
N VAL A 43 10.71 4.10 -6.87
CA VAL A 43 11.84 3.59 -7.64
C VAL A 43 11.55 3.69 -9.14
N ILE A 44 12.61 3.65 -9.95
CA ILE A 44 12.48 3.55 -11.41
C ILE A 44 12.84 2.12 -11.80
N LYS A 45 11.91 1.42 -12.47
CA LYS A 45 12.12 0.09 -13.04
C LYS A 45 11.59 0.08 -14.46
N ASP A 46 12.35 -0.47 -15.40
CA ASP A 46 11.97 -0.54 -16.81
C ASP A 46 11.53 0.81 -17.40
N ASN A 47 12.22 1.89 -16.98
CA ASN A 47 11.93 3.27 -17.38
C ASN A 47 10.55 3.79 -16.95
N GLU A 48 9.91 3.13 -15.99
CA GLU A 48 8.66 3.53 -15.37
C GLU A 48 8.85 3.80 -13.87
N PHE A 49 8.12 4.77 -13.34
CA PHE A 49 8.04 4.97 -11.89
C PHE A 49 7.17 3.88 -11.27
N VAL A 50 7.76 3.14 -10.33
CA VAL A 50 7.09 2.08 -9.58
C VAL A 50 7.16 2.42 -8.10
N ILE A 51 6.06 2.16 -7.40
CA ILE A 51 6.01 2.26 -5.94
C ILE A 51 6.27 0.87 -5.37
N GLU A 52 7.35 0.73 -4.61
CA GLU A 52 7.58 -0.44 -3.77
C GLU A 52 6.96 -0.20 -2.40
N VAL A 53 6.17 -1.17 -1.91
CA VAL A 53 5.53 -1.11 -0.60
C VAL A 53 5.95 -2.33 0.20
N LYS A 54 6.50 -2.12 1.40
CA LYS A 54 6.87 -3.20 2.33
C LYS A 54 6.27 -2.98 3.71
N PRO A 55 5.86 -4.04 4.42
CA PRO A 55 5.35 -3.88 5.77
C PRO A 55 6.47 -3.70 6.80
N ILE A 56 6.20 -2.88 7.81
CA ILE A 56 6.99 -2.74 9.03
C ILE A 56 6.12 -3.20 10.18
N LYS A 57 6.52 -4.30 10.83
CA LYS A 57 5.81 -4.84 11.98
C LYS A 57 6.15 -4.03 13.23
N LYS A 58 5.10 -3.66 13.97
CA LYS A 58 5.22 -3.11 15.32
C LYS A 58 4.82 -4.13 16.39
#